data_AF-A0A518VEI0-F1
#
_entry.id   AF-A0A518VEI0-F1
#
_cell.length_a   1.000
_cell.length_b   1.000
_cell.length_c   1.000
_cell.angle_alpha   90.00
_cell.angle_beta   90.00
_cell.angle_gamma   90.00
#
_symmetry.space_group_name_H-M   'P 1'
#
loop_
_entity.id
_entity.type
_entity.pdbx_description
1 polymer ?
#
loop_
_entity_poly.entity_id
_entity_poly.type
_entity_poly.pdbx_seq_one_letter_code
_entity_poly.pdbx_strand_id
1 'polypeptide(L)'
;MLFLLLPFANGKASVDNIMKVFSSPTGIGAICAGFVISYIGGKGVSVLPDAPVLLIGVLVGTLIAVLFAKGLPAGLIIAAGIIALFSTK
;
A
#
# COMPACT_ATOMS: atom_id res chain seq x y z
N MET A 1 -2.14 -11.16 -2.96
CA MET A 1 -0.67 -11.31 -3.00
C MET A 1 -0.18 -12.16 -4.17
N LEU A 2 -0.88 -13.23 -4.58
CA LEU A 2 -0.44 -14.14 -5.67
C LEU A 2 -0.03 -13.44 -6.99
N PHE A 3 -0.78 -12.42 -7.42
CA PHE A 3 -0.47 -11.65 -8.64
C PHE A 3 0.90 -10.92 -8.60
N LEU A 4 1.36 -10.54 -7.41
CA LEU A 4 2.62 -9.83 -7.24
C LEU A 4 3.84 -10.77 -7.31
N LEU A 5 3.63 -12.08 -7.09
CA LEU A 5 4.68 -13.10 -7.16
C LEU A 5 4.84 -13.71 -8.57
N LEU A 6 3.91 -13.46 -9.49
CA LEU A 6 3.98 -13.94 -10.88
C LEU A 6 5.30 -13.65 -11.62
N PRO A 7 5.96 -12.48 -11.45
CA PRO A 7 7.24 -12.20 -12.10
C PRO A 7 8.39 -13.04 -11.54
N PHE A 8 8.32 -13.39 -10.25
CA PHE A 8 9.28 -14.27 -9.58
C PHE A 8 9.09 -15.71 -10.02
N ALA A 9 7.83 -16.17 -10.16
CA ALA A 9 7.50 -17.50 -10.68
C ALA A 9 7.87 -17.68 -12.17
N ASN A 10 7.81 -16.61 -12.98
CA ASN A 10 8.21 -16.63 -14.39
C ASN A 10 9.72 -16.37 -14.62
N GLY A 11 10.54 -16.31 -13.56
CA GLY A 11 11.99 -16.13 -13.68
C GLY A 11 12.45 -14.76 -14.21
N LYS A 12 11.57 -13.76 -14.28
CA LYS A 12 11.89 -12.41 -14.77
C LYS A 12 12.63 -11.55 -13.73
N ALA A 13 12.63 -11.97 -12.46
CA ALA A 13 13.38 -11.34 -11.38
C ALA A 13 14.60 -12.21 -11.02
N SER A 14 15.77 -11.90 -11.59
CA SER A 14 17.02 -12.56 -11.22
C SER A 14 17.44 -12.19 -9.79
N VAL A 15 18.02 -13.14 -9.06
CA VAL A 15 18.52 -12.96 -7.68
C VAL A 15 19.57 -11.83 -7.62
N ASP A 16 20.32 -11.63 -8.70
CA ASP A 16 21.27 -10.51 -8.86
C ASP A 16 20.60 -9.13 -8.80
N ASN A 17 19.38 -9.01 -9.31
CA ASN A 17 18.64 -7.74 -9.28
C ASN A 17 18.16 -7.43 -7.86
N ILE A 18 17.84 -8.45 -7.06
CA ILE A 18 17.46 -8.28 -5.65
C ILE A 18 18.64 -7.75 -4.84
N MET A 19 19.84 -8.33 -5.02
CA MET A 19 21.06 -7.84 -4.36
C MET A 19 21.41 -6.39 -4.75
N LYS A 20 21.18 -6.01 -6.01
CA LYS A 20 21.37 -4.63 -6.47
C LYS A 20 20.36 -3.64 -5.87
N VAL A 21 19.13 -4.06 -5.56
CA VAL A 21 18.12 -3.22 -4.90
C VAL A 21 18.58 -2.80 -3.51
N PHE A 22 19.24 -3.68 -2.75
CA PHE A 22 19.76 -3.34 -1.42
C PHE A 22 20.93 -2.33 -1.46
N SER A 23 21.65 -2.23 -2.57
CA SER A 23 22.78 -1.29 -2.74
C SER A 23 22.43 -0.04 -3.57
N SER A 24 21.28 -0.03 -4.24
CA SER A 24 20.86 1.10 -5.08
C SER A 24 20.13 2.16 -4.25
N PRO A 25 20.41 3.47 -4.43
CA PRO A 25 19.67 4.55 -3.79
C PRO A 25 18.15 4.48 -4.04
N THR A 26 17.76 4.07 -5.25
CA THR A 26 16.34 3.86 -5.61
C THR A 26 15.72 2.66 -4.88
N GLY A 27 16.50 1.61 -4.63
CA GLY A 27 16.02 0.41 -3.95
C GLY A 27 15.85 0.61 -2.45
N ILE A 28 16.77 1.32 -1.81
CA ILE A 28 16.63 1.76 -0.41
C ILE A 28 15.39 2.65 -0.27
N GLY A 29 15.19 3.60 -1.20
CA GLY A 29 13.99 4.44 -1.24
C GLY A 29 12.69 3.62 -1.34
N ALA A 30 12.67 2.59 -2.19
CA ALA A 30 11.53 1.69 -2.32
C ALA A 30 11.25 0.87 -1.05
N ILE A 31 12.29 0.39 -0.37
CA ILE A 31 12.17 -0.35 0.89
C ILE A 31 11.62 0.57 1.99
N CYS A 32 12.16 1.77 2.13
CA CYS A 32 11.67 2.75 3.10
C CYS A 32 10.22 3.14 2.82
N ALA A 33 9.87 3.40 1.55
CA ALA A 33 8.49 3.69 1.17
C ALA A 33 7.56 2.52 1.52
N GLY A 34 7.94 1.29 1.18
CA GLY A 34 7.16 0.09 1.52
C GLY A 34 6.94 -0.04 3.04
N PHE A 35 7.99 0.20 3.83
CA PHE A 35 7.92 0.16 5.29
C PHE A 35 6.93 1.20 5.85
N VAL A 36 7.05 2.46 5.42
CA VAL A 36 6.17 3.56 5.86
C VAL A 36 4.71 3.27 5.51
N ILE A 37 4.44 2.85 4.28
CA ILE A 37 3.08 2.56 3.81
C ILE A 37 2.47 1.39 4.59
N SER A 38 3.26 0.35 4.88
CA SER A 38 2.79 -0.82 5.62
C SER A 38 2.48 -0.48 7.09
N TYR A 39 3.31 0.34 7.72
CA TYR A 39 3.07 0.83 9.08
C TYR A 39 1.75 1.62 9.19
N ILE A 40 1.55 2.56 8.27
CA ILE A 40 0.34 3.39 8.20
C ILE A 40 -0.88 2.51 7.94
N GLY A 41 -0.80 1.59 6.98
CA GLY A 41 -1.90 0.67 6.65
C GLY A 41 -2.30 -0.22 7.82
N GLY A 42 -1.34 -0.73 8.61
CA GLY A 42 -1.61 -1.53 9.79
C GLY A 42 -2.41 -0.78 10.86
N LYS A 43 -2.07 0.50 11.11
CA LYS A 43 -2.83 1.40 11.99
C LYS A 43 -4.23 1.70 11.43
N GLY A 44 -4.35 1.80 10.11
CA GLY A 44 -5.63 1.96 9.41
C GLY A 44 -6.60 0.84 9.71
N VAL A 45 -6.14 -0.40 9.51
CA VAL A 45 -6.92 -1.63 9.69
C VAL A 45 -7.53 -1.72 11.09
N SER A 46 -6.85 -1.24 12.13
CA SER A 46 -7.39 -1.23 13.49
C SER A 46 -8.52 -0.22 13.71
N VAL A 47 -8.64 0.85 12.91
CA VAL A 47 -9.63 1.93 13.11
C VAL A 47 -10.92 1.71 12.31
N LEU A 48 -10.86 1.01 11.16
CA LEU A 48 -12.06 0.77 10.35
C LEU A 48 -13.18 -0.02 11.06
N PRO A 49 -12.90 -1.03 11.91
CA PRO A 49 -13.95 -1.78 12.61
C PRO A 49 -14.78 -0.92 13.56
N ASP A 50 -14.13 0.05 14.21
CA ASP A 50 -14.77 0.90 15.22
C ASP A 50 -15.54 2.07 14.59
N ALA A 51 -15.29 2.38 13.31
CA ALA A 51 -15.87 3.52 12.61
C ALA A 51 -16.34 3.14 11.19
N PRO A 52 -17.52 2.52 11.04
CA PRO A 52 -18.04 2.08 9.73
C PRO A 52 -18.28 3.24 8.75
N VAL A 53 -18.51 4.46 9.27
CA VAL A 53 -18.61 5.68 8.44
C VAL A 53 -17.28 6.02 7.77
N LEU A 54 -16.15 5.84 8.46
CA LEU A 54 -14.83 6.06 7.87
C LEU A 54 -14.54 5.03 6.77
N LEU A 55 -14.92 3.77 6.97
CA LEU A 55 -14.78 2.72 5.95
C LEU A 55 -15.52 3.10 4.65
N ILE A 56 -16.78 3.55 4.75
CA ILE A 56 -17.57 3.97 3.59
C ILE A 56 -16.94 5.19 2.92
N GLY A 57 -16.49 6.19 3.70
CA GLY A 57 -15.81 7.38 3.17
C GLY A 57 -14.52 7.03 2.42
N VAL A 58 -13.68 6.15 2.99
CA VAL A 58 -12.44 5.67 2.37
C VAL A 58 -12.75 4.91 1.08
N LEU A 59 -13.77 4.04 1.09
CA LEU A 59 -14.20 3.29 -0.09
C LEU A 59 -14.63 4.21 -1.23
N VAL A 60 -15.53 5.16 -0.96
CA VAL A 60 -16.04 6.10 -1.96
C VAL A 60 -14.91 6.98 -2.50
N GLY A 61 -14.06 7.53 -1.62
CA GLY A 61 -12.90 8.34 -2.03
C GLY A 61 -11.91 7.54 -2.90
N THR A 62 -11.63 6.29 -2.52
CA THR A 62 -10.74 5.41 -3.29
C THR A 62 -11.32 5.08 -4.66
N LEU A 63 -12.64 4.83 -4.76
CA LEU A 63 -13.30 4.59 -6.03
C LEU A 63 -13.24 5.82 -6.94
N ILE A 64 -13.53 7.01 -6.42
CA ILE A 64 -13.41 8.26 -7.18
C ILE A 64 -11.96 8.43 -7.68
N ALA A 65 -10.98 8.26 -6.81
CA ALA A 65 -9.57 8.37 -7.18
C ALA A 65 -9.17 7.36 -8.26
N VAL A 66 -9.61 6.11 -8.16
CA VAL A 66 -9.35 5.07 -9.16
C VAL A 66 -9.99 5.41 -10.51
N LEU A 67 -11.25 5.87 -10.50
CA LEU A 67 -11.97 6.24 -11.72
C LEU A 67 -11.30 7.39 -12.46
N PHE A 68 -10.78 8.38 -11.74
CA PHE A 68 -10.09 9.52 -12.34
C PHE A 68 -8.63 9.25 -12.70
N ALA A 69 -7.91 8.47 -11.87
CA ALA A 69 -6.48 8.20 -12.04
C ALA A 69 -6.16 6.91 -12.81
N LYS A 70 -7.17 6.15 -13.28
CA LYS A 70 -7.03 4.81 -13.89
C LYS A 70 -6.21 3.83 -13.03
N GLY A 71 -6.34 3.94 -11.72
CA GLY A 71 -5.57 3.15 -10.74
C GLY A 71 -6.17 1.77 -10.45
N LEU A 72 -5.52 1.01 -9.57
CA LEU A 72 -6.02 -0.27 -9.03
C LEU A 72 -6.41 -0.06 -7.56
N PRO A 73 -7.52 -0.64 -7.05
CA PRO A 73 -8.05 -0.38 -5.70
C PRO A 73 -7.20 -0.95 -4.53
N ALA A 74 -5.90 -1.20 -4.73
CA ALA A 74 -4.96 -1.57 -3.67
C ALA A 74 -4.77 -0.47 -2.61
N GLY A 75 -5.22 0.76 -2.89
CA GLY A 75 -5.08 1.94 -2.03
C GLY A 75 -5.96 1.97 -0.77
N LEU A 76 -6.96 1.08 -0.63
CA LEU A 76 -7.91 1.10 0.48
C LEU A 76 -7.24 1.06 1.86
N ILE A 77 -6.29 0.14 2.02
CA ILE A 77 -5.57 -0.07 3.29
C ILE A 77 -4.70 1.15 3.59
N ILE A 78 -4.11 1.75 2.55
CA ILE A 78 -3.23 2.91 2.66
C ILE A 78 -4.02 4.16 3.06
N ALA A 79 -5.14 4.42 2.37
CA ALA A 79 -6.01 5.55 2.64
C ALA A 79 -6.63 5.47 4.05
N ALA A 80 -7.04 4.27 4.48
CA ALA A 80 -7.50 4.04 5.84
C ALA A 80 -6.41 4.31 6.88
N GLY A 81 -5.17 3.94 6.58
CA GLY A 81 -4.03 4.22 7.44
C GLY A 81 -3.77 5.72 7.63
N ILE A 82 -3.85 6.50 6.55
CA ILE A 82 -3.69 7.96 6.63
C ILE A 82 -4.79 8.55 7.51
N ILE A 83 -6.04 8.13 7.31
CA ILE A 83 -7.18 8.61 8.11
C ILE A 83 -7.02 8.22 9.59
N ALA A 84 -6.49 7.04 9.91
CA ALA A 84 -6.23 6.62 11.28
C ALA A 84 -5.23 7.52 12.02
N LEU A 85 -4.27 8.12 11.32
CA LEU A 85 -3.35 9.11 11.91
C LEU A 85 -4.08 10.39 12.35
N PHE A 86 -5.13 10.77 11.63
CA PHE A 86 -5.92 11.98 11.94
C PHE A 86 -7.09 11.70 12.88
N SER A 87 -7.64 10.48 12.87
CA SER A 87 -8.78 10.08 13.69
C SER A 87 -8.39 9.68 15.12
N THR A 88 -7.12 9.42 15.41
CA THR A 88 -6.62 9.22 16.78
C THR A 88 -6.52 10.59 17.47
N LYS A 89 -7.64 11.09 17.99
CA LYS A 89 -7.70 12.21 18.92
C LYS A 89 -8.88 12.06 19.87
#